data_AF-A0A5B6VNU6-F1
#
_entry.id   AF-A0A5B6VNU6-F1
#
_cell.length_a   1.000
_cell.length_b   1.000
_cell.length_c   1.000
_cell.angle_alpha   90.00
_cell.angle_beta   90.00
_cell.angle_gamma   90.00
#
_symmetry.space_group_name_H-M   'P 1'
#
loop_
_entity.id
_entity.type
_entity.pdbx_description
1 polymer ?
#
loop_
_entity_poly.entity_id
_entity_poly.type
_entity_poly.pdbx_seq_one_letter_code
_entity_poly.pdbx_strand_id
1 'polypeptide(L)'
;MTVELLSFEEFMPPFAKSEKNILQGVNYAPGASGILDETGSLMGARVPMSIQIRNHKTIIARIRKIIRNDSSTEKLLRQCIYSIQIGSNDFVNNYFKPNFYNSSHGYSLSEFATMLVRQFAHQIKDLYKIGARIFALFGLGQLGCTPNAIATHGTNGSLCPCSNRKQYAFWDGVHPTDASNVLIAKNLYGTRSFSDARPFNIQSLARKSSDDLI
;
A
#
# COMPACT_ATOMS: atom_id res chain seq x y z
N MET A 1 2.21 12.09 0.34
CA MET A 1 0.74 12.03 0.46
C MET A 1 0.26 11.90 1.90
N THR A 2 0.29 10.73 2.56
CA THR A 2 -0.15 10.61 3.97
C THR A 2 0.82 11.29 4.95
N VAL A 3 2.12 11.29 4.61
CA VAL A 3 3.20 11.83 5.46
C VAL A 3 3.12 13.34 5.72
N GLU A 4 2.70 14.15 4.75
CA GLU A 4 2.56 15.61 4.92
C GLU A 4 1.47 15.97 5.93
N LEU A 5 0.35 15.24 5.92
CA LEU A 5 -0.74 15.39 6.89
C LEU A 5 -0.35 14.86 8.29
N LEU A 6 0.74 14.11 8.38
CA LEU A 6 1.33 13.61 9.62
C LEU A 6 2.52 14.48 10.10
N SER A 7 2.72 15.67 9.51
CA SER A 7 3.77 16.62 9.88
C SER A 7 5.21 16.12 9.67
N PHE A 8 5.41 15.17 8.75
CA PHE A 8 6.77 14.83 8.32
C PHE A 8 7.30 15.93 7.39
N GLU A 9 8.47 16.49 7.72
CA GLU A 9 9.15 17.52 6.93
C GLU A 9 9.81 16.94 5.66
N GLU A 10 10.16 15.65 5.68
CA GLU A 10 10.81 14.95 4.56
C GLU A 10 10.10 13.63 4.19
N PHE A 11 10.19 13.25 2.92
CA PHE A 11 9.74 11.94 2.46
C PHE A 11 10.63 10.82 2.99
N MET A 12 10.02 9.70 3.36
CA MET A 12 10.77 8.51 3.78
C MET A 12 11.71 8.03 2.65
N PRO A 13 12.99 7.76 2.95
CA PRO A 13 13.92 7.31 1.94
C PRO A 13 13.50 5.94 1.38
N PRO A 14 13.70 5.69 0.08
CA PRO A 14 13.49 4.36 -0.48
C PRO A 14 14.47 3.37 0.18
N PHE A 15 14.04 2.13 0.40
CA PHE A 15 14.87 1.08 1.00
C PHE A 15 16.25 0.93 0.32
N ALA A 16 16.31 1.11 -1.00
CA ALA A 16 17.56 1.01 -1.76
C ALA A 16 18.59 2.12 -1.41
N LYS A 17 18.17 3.23 -0.81
CA LYS A 17 19.02 4.36 -0.42
C LYS A 17 18.92 4.70 1.08
N SER A 18 18.36 3.79 1.89
CA SER A 18 18.10 4.04 3.32
C SER A 18 19.33 3.77 4.20
N GLU A 19 20.36 4.60 4.01
CA GLU A 19 21.60 4.57 4.80
C GLU A 19 21.52 5.44 6.07
N LYS A 20 20.76 6.55 6.01
CA LYS A 20 20.52 7.49 7.12
C LYS A 20 19.01 7.65 7.35
N ASN A 21 18.62 8.12 8.53
CA ASN A 21 17.24 8.47 8.91
C ASN A 21 16.20 7.33 8.91
N ILE A 22 16.64 6.07 8.98
CA ILE A 22 15.73 4.90 9.01
C ILE A 22 14.83 4.84 10.26
N LEU A 23 15.14 5.62 11.30
CA LEU A 23 14.33 5.73 12.53
C LEU A 23 13.04 6.54 12.31
N GLN A 24 13.00 7.39 11.28
CA GLN A 24 11.82 8.20 10.94
C GLN A 24 10.91 7.47 9.93
N GLY A 25 11.44 6.48 9.21
CA GLY A 25 10.67 5.65 8.29
C GLY A 25 11.48 5.19 7.09
N VAL A 26 10.93 4.23 6.35
CA VAL A 26 11.53 3.69 5.11
C VAL A 26 10.40 3.36 4.13
N ASN A 27 10.56 3.75 2.86
CA ASN A 27 9.65 3.38 1.80
C ASN A 27 10.13 2.09 1.09
N TYR A 28 9.31 1.03 1.15
CA TYR A 28 9.60 -0.26 0.52
C TYR A 28 8.89 -0.47 -0.81
N ALA A 29 7.94 0.40 -1.20
CA ALA A 29 7.03 0.17 -2.30
C ALA A 29 7.72 0.39 -3.66
N PRO A 30 7.91 -0.65 -4.48
CA PRO A 30 8.31 -0.49 -5.87
C PRO A 30 7.07 -0.27 -6.77
N GLY A 31 7.31 0.11 -8.02
CA GLY A 31 6.29 -0.02 -9.07
C GLY A 31 5.97 -1.50 -9.36
N ALA A 32 4.78 -1.75 -9.89
CA ALA A 32 4.33 -3.05 -10.42
C ALA A 32 4.28 -4.26 -9.45
N SER A 33 4.64 -4.11 -8.18
CA SER A 33 4.57 -5.22 -7.21
C SER A 33 3.15 -5.57 -6.80
N GLY A 34 2.95 -6.84 -6.45
CA GLY A 34 1.74 -7.36 -5.84
C GLY A 34 1.98 -8.09 -4.51
N ILE A 35 0.90 -8.62 -3.99
CA ILE A 35 0.84 -9.55 -2.85
C ILE A 35 1.52 -10.86 -3.25
N LEU A 36 1.29 -11.32 -4.49
CA LEU A 36 1.89 -12.51 -5.06
C LEU A 36 3.27 -12.22 -5.65
N ASP A 37 4.15 -13.21 -5.59
CA ASP A 37 5.54 -13.05 -6.02
C ASP A 37 5.66 -12.96 -7.55
N GLU A 38 4.77 -13.64 -8.28
CA GLU A 38 4.73 -13.66 -9.74
C GLU A 38 4.07 -12.42 -10.37
N THR A 39 3.28 -11.66 -9.61
CA THR A 39 2.55 -10.49 -10.12
C THR A 39 3.49 -9.46 -10.75
N GLY A 40 3.20 -9.02 -11.98
CA GLY A 40 3.96 -7.99 -12.69
C GLY A 40 5.25 -8.46 -13.39
N SER A 41 5.46 -9.77 -13.58
CA SER A 41 6.69 -10.36 -14.14
C SER A 41 7.15 -9.88 -15.49
N LEU A 42 6.21 -9.37 -16.26
CA LEU A 42 6.48 -8.78 -17.55
C LEU A 42 7.06 -7.36 -17.44
N MET A 43 6.99 -6.74 -16.26
CA MET A 43 7.45 -5.36 -16.02
C MET A 43 8.90 -5.29 -15.49
N GLY A 44 9.60 -6.43 -15.47
CA GLY A 44 11.01 -6.51 -15.10
C GLY A 44 11.25 -6.85 -13.62
N ALA A 45 12.37 -6.35 -13.10
CA ALA A 45 12.79 -6.56 -11.71
C ALA A 45 11.83 -5.86 -10.75
N ARG A 46 11.46 -6.54 -9.67
CA ARG A 46 10.50 -6.02 -8.70
C ARG A 46 10.61 -6.65 -7.34
N VAL A 47 9.96 -6.00 -6.39
CA VAL A 47 10.05 -6.29 -4.96
C VAL A 47 8.63 -6.64 -4.48
N PRO A 48 8.15 -7.88 -4.69
CA PRO A 48 6.85 -8.30 -4.18
C PRO A 48 6.79 -8.21 -2.66
N MET A 49 5.58 -8.24 -2.09
CA MET A 49 5.37 -7.99 -0.66
C MET A 49 6.20 -8.91 0.24
N SER A 50 6.41 -10.17 -0.17
CA SER A 50 7.29 -11.12 0.53
C SER A 50 8.73 -10.57 0.69
N ILE A 51 9.26 -9.92 -0.34
CA ILE A 51 10.58 -9.29 -0.35
C ILE A 51 10.56 -8.00 0.44
N GLN A 52 9.49 -7.19 0.34
CA GLN A 52 9.34 -5.98 1.15
C GLN A 52 9.39 -6.30 2.66
N ILE A 53 8.76 -7.40 3.09
CA ILE A 53 8.82 -7.89 4.48
C ILE A 53 10.25 -8.32 4.85
N ARG A 54 10.98 -9.01 3.96
CA ARG A 54 12.40 -9.35 4.19
C ARG A 54 13.29 -8.11 4.29
N ASN A 55 13.03 -7.11 3.45
CA ASN A 55 13.71 -5.83 3.50
C ASN A 55 13.42 -5.10 4.83
N HIS A 56 12.19 -5.19 5.33
CA HIS A 56 11.85 -4.65 6.64
C HIS A 56 12.60 -5.36 7.78
N LYS A 57 12.74 -6.70 7.75
CA LYS A 57 13.59 -7.43 8.71
C LYS A 57 15.03 -6.94 8.70
N THR A 58 15.56 -6.58 7.52
CA THR A 58 16.89 -5.99 7.39
C THR A 58 16.97 -4.61 8.05
N ILE A 59 15.94 -3.77 7.88
CA ILE A 59 15.84 -2.47 8.56
C ILE A 59 15.74 -2.63 10.07
N ILE A 60 14.93 -3.57 10.58
CA ILE A 60 14.86 -3.86 12.03
C ILE A 60 16.24 -4.23 12.57
N ALA A 61 16.99 -5.08 11.87
CA ALA A 61 18.35 -5.44 12.28
C ALA A 61 19.30 -4.24 12.31
N ARG A 62 19.16 -3.28 11.39
CA ARG A 62 19.93 -2.02 11.41
C ARG A 62 19.50 -1.12 12.58
N ILE A 63 18.19 -0.97 12.81
CA ILE A 63 17.66 -0.18 13.94
C ILE A 63 18.18 -0.72 15.27
N ARG A 64 18.18 -2.05 15.48
CA ARG A 64 18.76 -2.67 16.68
C ARG A 64 20.22 -2.28 16.91
N LYS A 65 21.03 -2.21 15.83
CA LYS A 65 22.44 -1.79 15.91
C LYS A 65 22.62 -0.31 16.25
N ILE A 66 21.69 0.54 15.82
CA ILE A 66 21.69 1.99 16.10
C ILE A 66 21.26 2.25 17.54
N ILE A 67 20.11 1.69 17.95
CA ILE A 67 19.51 1.93 19.27
C ILE A 67 20.28 1.20 20.37
N ARG A 68 20.82 0.00 20.09
CA ARG A 68 21.56 -0.86 21.04
C ARG A 68 20.76 -1.19 22.32
N ASN A 69 19.44 -1.19 22.21
CA ASN A 69 18.51 -1.54 23.28
C ASN A 69 17.27 -2.19 22.66
N ASP A 70 17.02 -3.46 23.01
CA ASP A 70 15.94 -4.24 22.40
C ASP A 70 14.56 -3.72 22.81
N SER A 71 14.36 -3.37 24.09
CA SER A 71 13.09 -2.82 24.58
C SER A 71 12.72 -1.50 23.88
N SER A 72 13.70 -0.62 23.68
CA SER A 72 13.51 0.64 22.96
C SER A 72 13.26 0.42 21.48
N THR A 73 13.91 -0.59 20.88
CA THR A 73 13.66 -0.97 19.48
C THR A 73 12.24 -1.53 19.32
N GLU A 74 11.81 -2.40 20.23
CA GLU A 74 10.44 -2.93 20.22
C GLU A 74 9.41 -1.82 20.42
N LYS A 75 9.66 -0.88 21.34
CA LYS A 75 8.81 0.29 21.54
C LYS A 75 8.68 1.09 20.25
N LEU A 76 9.78 1.40 19.57
CA LEU A 76 9.77 2.10 18.28
C LEU A 76 8.91 1.36 17.24
N LEU A 77 9.12 0.05 17.06
CA LEU A 77 8.38 -0.75 16.06
C LEU A 77 6.89 -0.82 16.35
N ARG A 78 6.49 -0.86 17.62
CA ARG A 78 5.08 -0.83 18.03
C ARG A 78 4.43 0.53 17.73
N GLN A 79 5.20 1.60 17.79
CA GLN A 79 4.76 2.96 17.49
C GLN A 79 4.75 3.25 15.98
N CYS A 80 5.54 2.56 15.16
CA CYS A 80 5.54 2.76 13.71
C CYS A 80 4.16 2.48 13.08
N ILE A 81 3.75 3.35 12.15
CA ILE A 81 2.56 3.15 11.31
C ILE A 81 2.97 2.44 10.02
N TYR A 82 2.42 1.25 9.81
CA TYR A 82 2.63 0.43 8.63
C TYR A 82 1.54 0.74 7.60
N SER A 83 1.83 1.69 6.71
CA SER A 83 0.95 2.10 5.60
C SER A 83 1.12 1.17 4.41
N ILE A 84 0.09 0.40 4.06
CA ILE A 84 0.15 -0.66 3.05
C ILE A 84 -0.97 -0.46 2.03
N GLN A 85 -0.57 -0.13 0.80
CA GLN A 85 -1.44 -0.06 -0.37
C GLN A 85 -0.88 -1.00 -1.44
N ILE A 86 -1.53 -2.15 -1.63
CA ILE A 86 -1.08 -3.21 -2.53
C ILE A 86 -2.27 -4.05 -2.97
N GLY A 87 -2.12 -4.81 -4.07
CA GLY A 87 -3.15 -5.73 -4.56
C GLY A 87 -3.68 -5.37 -5.95
N SER A 88 -3.65 -4.09 -6.35
CA SER A 88 -4.17 -3.66 -7.66
C SER A 88 -3.45 -4.37 -8.82
N ASN A 89 -2.13 -4.53 -8.71
CA ASN A 89 -1.32 -5.23 -9.71
C ASN A 89 -1.64 -6.72 -9.80
N ASP A 90 -2.06 -7.38 -8.70
CA ASP A 90 -2.44 -8.79 -8.74
C ASP A 90 -3.67 -9.03 -9.63
N PHE A 91 -4.46 -7.98 -9.87
CA PHE A 91 -5.52 -8.01 -10.87
C PHE A 91 -5.03 -7.53 -12.24
N VAL A 92 -4.54 -6.29 -12.36
CA VAL A 92 -4.28 -5.68 -13.68
C VAL A 92 -3.04 -6.23 -14.39
N ASN A 93 -2.05 -6.69 -13.62
CA ASN A 93 -0.76 -7.20 -14.08
C ASN A 93 -0.57 -8.69 -13.69
N ASN A 94 -1.68 -9.42 -13.50
CA ASN A 94 -1.70 -10.86 -13.30
C ASN A 94 -3.07 -11.45 -13.72
N TYR A 95 -4.12 -11.35 -12.90
CA TYR A 95 -5.43 -12.00 -13.18
C TYR A 95 -6.04 -11.64 -14.54
N PHE A 96 -6.06 -10.36 -14.91
CA PHE A 96 -6.63 -9.89 -16.18
C PHE A 96 -5.64 -10.01 -17.36
N LYS A 97 -4.60 -10.83 -17.23
CA LYS A 97 -3.57 -11.08 -18.26
C LYS A 97 -3.44 -12.59 -18.55
N PRO A 98 -4.51 -13.27 -19.02
CA PRO A 98 -4.55 -14.72 -19.22
C PRO A 98 -3.46 -15.24 -20.18
N ASN A 99 -3.02 -14.43 -21.14
CA ASN A 99 -1.96 -14.82 -22.09
C ASN A 99 -0.58 -14.99 -21.43
N PHE A 100 -0.41 -14.50 -20.20
CA PHE A 100 0.89 -14.49 -19.50
C PHE A 100 0.83 -15.12 -18.11
N TYR A 101 -0.35 -15.20 -17.50
CA TYR A 101 -0.56 -15.73 -16.17
C TYR A 101 -1.67 -16.77 -16.15
N ASN A 102 -1.50 -17.81 -15.34
CA ASN A 102 -2.46 -18.89 -15.25
C ASN A 102 -3.59 -18.64 -14.24
N SER A 103 -3.54 -17.51 -13.53
CA SER A 103 -4.45 -17.20 -12.42
C SER A 103 -5.92 -17.19 -12.83
N SER A 104 -6.27 -16.59 -13.96
CA SER A 104 -7.66 -16.59 -14.48
C SER A 104 -8.09 -17.92 -15.09
N HIS A 105 -7.16 -18.81 -15.45
CA HIS A 105 -7.51 -20.16 -15.91
C HIS A 105 -7.79 -21.10 -14.74
N GLY A 106 -7.10 -20.89 -13.61
CA GLY A 106 -7.23 -21.72 -12.41
C GLY A 106 -8.26 -21.24 -11.38
N TYR A 107 -8.68 -19.97 -11.46
CA TYR A 107 -9.57 -19.36 -10.47
C TYR A 107 -10.64 -18.48 -11.12
N SER A 108 -11.88 -18.58 -10.64
CA SER A 108 -12.86 -17.51 -10.81
C SER A 108 -12.41 -16.24 -10.08
N LEU A 109 -13.00 -15.10 -10.42
CA LEU A 109 -12.59 -13.80 -9.85
C LEU A 109 -12.77 -13.78 -8.32
N SER A 110 -13.85 -14.39 -7.81
CA SER A 110 -14.14 -14.47 -6.38
C SER A 110 -13.15 -15.38 -5.65
N GLU A 111 -12.79 -16.51 -6.26
CA GLU A 111 -11.79 -17.44 -5.68
C GLU A 111 -10.40 -16.79 -5.65
N PHE A 112 -10.02 -16.10 -6.72
CA PHE A 112 -8.76 -15.38 -6.78
C PHE A 112 -8.70 -14.25 -5.74
N ALA A 113 -9.75 -13.44 -5.60
CA ALA A 113 -9.84 -12.41 -4.57
C ALA A 113 -9.74 -13.02 -3.15
N THR A 114 -10.41 -14.15 -2.92
CA THR A 114 -10.35 -14.86 -1.64
C THR A 114 -8.95 -15.37 -1.35
N MET A 115 -8.26 -15.94 -2.34
CA MET A 115 -6.88 -16.39 -2.21
C MET A 115 -5.93 -15.22 -1.94
N LEU A 116 -6.10 -14.08 -2.61
CA LEU A 116 -5.30 -12.88 -2.38
C LEU A 116 -5.47 -12.35 -0.96
N VAL A 117 -6.70 -12.25 -0.46
CA VAL A 117 -6.97 -11.82 0.92
C VAL A 117 -6.32 -12.77 1.93
N ARG A 118 -6.36 -14.09 1.69
CA ARG A 118 -5.69 -15.07 2.56
C ARG A 118 -4.17 -14.87 2.56
N GLN A 119 -3.56 -14.69 1.40
CA GLN A 119 -2.12 -14.45 1.29
C GLN A 119 -1.72 -13.13 1.95
N PHE A 120 -2.50 -12.07 1.72
CA PHE A 120 -2.28 -10.77 2.36
C PHE A 120 -2.38 -10.87 3.88
N ALA A 121 -3.39 -11.58 4.40
CA ALA A 121 -3.53 -11.81 5.84
C ALA A 121 -2.32 -12.56 6.43
N HIS A 122 -1.73 -13.53 5.73
CA HIS A 122 -0.50 -14.17 6.15
C HIS A 122 0.68 -13.19 6.20
N GLN A 123 0.83 -12.35 5.18
CA GLN A 123 1.90 -11.34 5.13
C GLN A 123 1.75 -10.26 6.21
N ILE A 124 0.52 -9.84 6.55
CA ILE A 124 0.25 -8.96 7.69
C ILE A 124 0.61 -9.65 9.02
N LYS A 125 0.26 -10.94 9.18
CA LYS A 125 0.68 -11.71 10.37
C LYS A 125 2.20 -11.80 10.48
N ASP A 126 2.92 -11.92 9.38
CA ASP A 126 4.38 -11.95 9.41
C ASP A 126 5.00 -10.61 9.82
N LEU A 127 4.41 -9.47 9.41
CA LEU A 127 4.77 -8.15 9.93
C LEU A 127 4.48 -8.04 11.44
N TYR A 128 3.33 -8.54 11.89
CA TYR A 128 2.98 -8.55 13.30
C TYR A 128 3.97 -9.35 14.15
N LYS A 129 4.40 -10.53 13.67
CA LYS A 129 5.41 -11.36 14.35
C LYS A 129 6.76 -10.64 14.53
N ILE A 130 7.08 -9.67 13.68
CA ILE A 130 8.35 -8.93 13.76
C ILE A 130 8.23 -7.54 14.39
N GLY A 131 7.10 -7.23 15.04
CA GLY A 131 6.96 -6.05 15.92
C GLY A 131 5.92 -5.03 15.47
N ALA A 132 5.40 -5.13 14.24
CA ALA A 132 4.40 -4.19 13.73
C ALA A 132 3.10 -4.27 14.52
N ARG A 133 2.51 -3.13 14.90
CA ARG A 133 1.22 -3.09 15.64
C ARG A 133 0.18 -2.17 15.02
N ILE A 134 0.60 -1.06 14.42
CA ILE A 134 -0.32 -0.06 13.87
C ILE A 134 -0.30 -0.17 12.35
N PHE A 135 -1.43 -0.54 11.75
CA PHE A 135 -1.55 -0.74 10.31
C PHE A 135 -2.57 0.21 9.71
N ALA A 136 -2.19 0.87 8.62
CA ALA A 136 -3.12 1.56 7.72
C ALA A 136 -3.20 0.74 6.42
N LEU A 137 -4.27 -0.04 6.28
CA LEU A 137 -4.50 -0.94 5.14
C LEU A 137 -5.47 -0.28 4.17
N PHE A 138 -5.03 -0.06 2.92
CA PHE A 138 -5.84 0.60 1.90
C PHE A 138 -6.51 -0.42 1.00
N GLY A 139 -7.82 -0.28 0.81
CA GLY A 139 -8.58 -1.08 -0.14
C GLY A 139 -8.19 -0.77 -1.59
N LEU A 140 -8.61 -1.64 -2.50
CA LEU A 140 -8.37 -1.44 -3.93
C LEU A 140 -9.25 -0.30 -4.45
N GLY A 141 -8.67 0.53 -5.32
CA GLY A 141 -9.45 1.48 -6.11
C GLY A 141 -10.32 0.76 -7.13
N GLN A 142 -11.28 1.48 -7.73
CA GLN A 142 -12.14 0.94 -8.79
C GLN A 142 -11.32 0.73 -10.08
N LEU A 143 -10.69 -0.43 -10.20
CA LEU A 143 -9.78 -0.75 -11.31
C LEU A 143 -10.43 -0.61 -12.69
N GLY A 144 -11.73 -0.94 -12.80
CA GLY A 144 -12.52 -0.78 -14.02
C GLY A 144 -12.73 0.67 -14.46
N CYS A 145 -12.57 1.65 -13.56
CA CYS A 145 -12.66 3.06 -13.89
C CYS A 145 -11.31 3.72 -14.21
N THR A 146 -10.22 2.94 -14.31
CA THR A 146 -8.96 3.45 -14.85
C THR A 146 -9.11 3.75 -16.35
N PRO A 147 -8.46 4.80 -16.89
CA PRO A 147 -8.56 5.13 -18.31
C PRO A 147 -8.20 3.96 -19.24
N ASN A 148 -7.19 3.16 -18.90
CA ASN A 148 -6.82 1.97 -19.67
C ASN A 148 -7.91 0.90 -19.68
N ALA A 149 -8.55 0.64 -18.53
CA ALA A 149 -9.66 -0.32 -18.46
C ALA A 149 -10.86 0.16 -19.27
N ILE A 150 -11.22 1.44 -19.16
CA ILE A 150 -12.31 2.05 -19.93
C ILE A 150 -12.01 1.98 -21.43
N ALA A 151 -10.78 2.31 -21.84
CA ALA A 151 -10.39 2.26 -23.25
C ALA A 151 -10.45 0.84 -23.83
N THR A 152 -10.16 -0.18 -23.02
CA THR A 152 -10.11 -1.58 -23.47
C THR A 152 -11.48 -2.25 -23.43
N HIS A 153 -12.30 -1.97 -22.41
CA HIS A 153 -13.52 -2.72 -22.11
C HIS A 153 -14.81 -1.89 -22.23
N GLY A 154 -14.70 -0.57 -22.40
CA GLY A 154 -15.83 0.36 -22.31
C GLY A 154 -16.35 0.52 -20.89
N THR A 155 -17.47 1.24 -20.72
CA THR A 155 -18.11 1.44 -19.41
C THR A 155 -19.47 0.77 -19.27
N ASN A 156 -20.05 0.23 -20.35
CA ASN A 156 -21.41 -0.32 -20.39
C ASN A 156 -22.46 0.57 -19.70
N GLY A 157 -22.33 1.89 -19.81
CA GLY A 157 -23.23 2.87 -19.18
C GLY A 157 -22.90 3.25 -17.72
N SER A 158 -21.85 2.67 -17.13
CA SER A 158 -21.37 3.04 -15.79
C SER A 158 -20.78 4.46 -15.76
N LEU A 159 -21.10 5.21 -14.70
CA LEU A 159 -20.58 6.55 -14.43
C LEU A 159 -19.17 6.50 -13.83
N CYS A 160 -18.20 5.99 -14.59
CA CYS A 160 -16.78 6.19 -14.27
C CYS A 160 -16.23 7.62 -14.53
N PRO A 161 -16.75 8.44 -15.48
CA PRO A 161 -16.14 9.74 -15.76
C PRO A 161 -16.55 10.81 -14.74
N CYS A 162 -15.59 11.66 -14.36
CA CYS A 162 -15.84 12.84 -13.52
C CYS A 162 -16.81 13.82 -14.19
N SER A 163 -17.59 14.54 -13.40
CA SER A 163 -18.53 15.57 -13.88
C SER A 163 -17.87 16.67 -14.71
N ASN A 164 -16.59 16.98 -14.44
CA ASN A 164 -15.76 17.89 -15.23
C ASN A 164 -14.54 17.15 -15.81
N ARG A 165 -14.60 16.81 -17.10
CA ARG A 165 -13.52 16.10 -17.81
C ARG A 165 -12.26 16.92 -18.07
N LYS A 166 -12.27 18.24 -17.82
CA LYS A 166 -11.08 19.10 -17.90
C LYS A 166 -10.22 19.05 -16.63
N GLN A 167 -10.71 18.42 -15.56
CA GLN A 167 -9.92 18.12 -14.37
C GLN A 167 -9.30 16.73 -14.53
N TYR A 168 -7.96 16.66 -14.42
CA TYR A 168 -7.22 15.41 -14.60
C TYR A 168 -7.18 14.64 -13.29
N ALA A 169 -8.01 13.60 -13.20
CA ALA A 169 -7.97 12.66 -12.08
C ALA A 169 -6.79 11.68 -12.19
N PHE A 170 -6.34 11.39 -13.41
CA PHE A 170 -5.28 10.45 -13.71
C PHE A 170 -4.10 11.14 -14.42
N TRP A 171 -2.88 10.79 -14.00
CA TRP A 171 -1.63 11.21 -14.62
C TRP A 171 -1.35 10.42 -15.90
N ASP A 172 -1.61 9.10 -15.85
CA ASP A 172 -1.49 8.19 -16.98
C ASP A 172 -2.72 7.26 -17.05
N GLY A 173 -2.62 6.17 -17.81
CA GLY A 173 -3.72 5.24 -18.00
C GLY A 173 -4.21 4.50 -16.75
N VAL A 174 -3.50 4.58 -15.61
CA VAL A 174 -3.82 3.84 -14.38
C VAL A 174 -3.55 4.61 -13.08
N HIS A 175 -2.61 5.55 -13.06
CA HIS A 175 -2.18 6.24 -11.85
C HIS A 175 -2.91 7.58 -11.65
N PRO A 176 -3.41 7.89 -10.44
CA PRO A 176 -3.98 9.19 -10.13
C PRO A 176 -2.95 10.33 -10.19
N THR A 177 -3.41 11.56 -10.44
CA THR A 177 -2.56 12.76 -10.32
C THR A 177 -2.24 13.08 -8.87
N ASP A 178 -1.19 13.88 -8.63
CA ASP A 178 -0.85 14.39 -7.30
C ASP A 178 -2.01 15.16 -6.65
N ALA A 179 -2.81 15.89 -7.44
CA ALA A 179 -3.99 16.58 -6.93
C ALA A 179 -5.06 15.60 -6.41
N SER A 180 -5.39 14.55 -7.17
CA SER A 180 -6.33 13.51 -6.74
C SER A 180 -5.84 12.77 -5.50
N ASN A 181 -4.55 12.48 -5.49
CA ASN A 181 -3.84 11.90 -4.38
C ASN A 181 -3.98 12.73 -3.08
N VAL A 182 -3.75 14.04 -3.14
CA VAL A 182 -3.96 14.95 -2.00
C VAL A 182 -5.42 14.92 -1.52
N LEU A 183 -6.40 14.90 -2.41
CA LEU A 183 -7.81 14.82 -2.04
C LEU A 183 -8.16 13.51 -1.33
N ILE A 184 -7.67 12.38 -1.84
CA ILE A 184 -7.86 11.06 -1.21
C ILE A 184 -7.24 11.06 0.19
N ALA A 185 -6.00 11.55 0.33
CA ALA A 185 -5.32 11.61 1.62
C ALA A 185 -6.07 12.50 2.63
N LYS A 186 -6.54 13.68 2.20
CA LYS A 186 -7.34 14.59 3.05
C LYS A 186 -8.64 13.94 3.50
N ASN A 187 -9.33 13.21 2.61
CA ASN A 187 -10.55 12.50 2.98
C ASN A 187 -10.26 11.43 4.04
N LEU A 188 -9.26 10.57 3.79
CA LEU A 188 -8.92 9.47 4.70
C LEU A 188 -8.32 9.91 6.04
N TYR A 189 -7.80 11.15 6.12
CA TYR A 189 -7.16 11.63 7.33
C TYR A 189 -8.12 11.76 8.52
N GLY A 190 -9.24 12.45 8.32
CA GLY A 190 -10.19 12.80 9.37
C GLY A 190 -11.62 12.32 9.14
N THR A 191 -11.87 11.47 8.13
CA THR A 191 -13.23 10.98 7.84
C THR A 191 -13.87 10.32 9.05
N ARG A 192 -15.17 10.56 9.22
CA ARG A 192 -16.03 9.86 10.18
C ARG A 192 -16.87 8.77 9.50
N SER A 193 -16.76 8.64 8.18
CA SER A 193 -17.52 7.64 7.44
C SER A 193 -16.87 6.27 7.56
N PHE A 194 -17.64 5.30 8.03
CA PHE A 194 -17.22 3.90 8.08
C PHE A 194 -17.09 3.25 6.70
N SER A 195 -17.63 3.88 5.63
CA SER A 195 -17.36 3.46 4.25
C SER A 195 -15.94 3.79 3.80
N ASP A 196 -15.36 4.84 4.38
CA ASP A 196 -14.09 5.40 3.91
C ASP A 196 -12.92 4.88 4.75
N ALA A 197 -13.08 4.83 6.07
CA ALA A 197 -12.07 4.28 6.97
C ALA A 197 -12.71 3.60 8.19
N ARG A 198 -12.20 2.42 8.55
CA ARG A 198 -12.64 1.66 9.73
C ARG A 198 -11.53 0.72 10.24
N PRO A 199 -11.48 0.45 11.56
CA PRO A 199 -12.23 1.13 12.62
C PRO A 199 -11.66 2.52 12.96
N PHE A 200 -10.49 2.88 12.41
CA PHE A 200 -9.83 4.16 12.65
C PHE A 200 -9.50 4.86 11.32
N ASN A 201 -9.63 6.18 11.30
CA ASN A 201 -9.02 7.03 10.27
C ASN A 201 -7.52 7.27 10.57
N ILE A 202 -6.79 7.87 9.62
CA ILE A 202 -5.33 8.05 9.77
C ILE A 202 -4.99 8.95 10.96
N GLN A 203 -5.76 10.02 11.21
CA GLN A 203 -5.52 10.91 12.35
C GLN A 203 -5.62 10.14 13.69
N SER A 204 -6.60 9.25 13.82
CA SER A 204 -6.80 8.43 15.02
C SER A 204 -5.70 7.39 15.20
N LEU A 205 -5.18 6.81 14.10
CA LEU A 205 -4.02 5.92 14.14
C LEU A 205 -2.75 6.67 14.57
N ALA A 206 -2.56 7.90 14.10
CA ALA A 206 -1.40 8.74 14.45
C ALA A 206 -1.35 9.08 15.94
N ARG A 207 -2.51 9.33 16.56
CA ARG A 207 -2.60 9.53 18.01
C ARG A 207 -2.19 8.27 18.77
N LYS A 208 -2.67 7.10 18.36
CA LYS A 208 -2.29 5.81 18.97
C LYS A 208 -0.79 5.51 18.87
N SER A 209 -0.15 5.91 17.78
CA SER A 209 1.30 5.83 17.62
C SER A 209 2.05 6.69 18.66
N SER A 210 1.43 7.80 19.07
CA SER A 210 1.99 8.77 20.02
C SER A 210 1.62 8.47 21.48
N ASP A 211 0.47 7.85 21.76
CA ASP A 211 -0.05 7.64 23.13
C ASP A 211 0.79 6.65 23.97
N ASP A 212 1.68 5.85 23.37
CA ASP A 212 2.69 5.05 24.10
C ASP A 212 3.89 5.89 24.61
N LEU A 213 3.82 7.23 24.54
CA LEU A 213 4.84 8.19 25.03
C LEU A 213 4.55 8.79 26.42
N ILE A 214 3.44 8.41 27.08
CA ILE A 214 3.12 8.83 28.47
C ILE A 214 3.14 7.62 29.39
#